data_AF-A0A937ZQ40-F1
#
_entry.id   AF-A0A937ZQ40-F1
#
_cell.length_a   1.000
_cell.length_b   1.000
_cell.length_c   1.000
_cell.angle_alpha   90.00
_cell.angle_beta   90.00
_cell.angle_gamma   90.00
#
_symmetry.space_group_name_H-M   'P 1'
#
loop_
_entity.id
_entity.type
_entity.pdbx_description
1 polymer ?
#
loop_
_entity_poly.entity_id
_entity_poly.type
_entity_poly.pdbx_seq_one_letter_code
_entity_poly.pdbx_strand_id
1 'polypeptide(L)'
;MAGKSLLARPWARAAVASLAALYIRLVWATSRWEVRGGERAAALHAEGRAFIVCFWHGRIIMMPHGWARGRPASVLISPHRDGRVIAETMGHFGF
;
A
#
# COMPACT_ATOMS: atom_id res chain seq x y z
N MET A 1 11.45 10.94 -30.75
CA MET A 1 10.39 11.83 -30.22
C MET A 1 10.27 11.61 -28.72
N ALA A 2 10.87 12.48 -27.90
CA ALA A 2 10.92 12.33 -26.45
C ALA A 2 9.59 12.76 -25.81
N GLY A 3 8.66 11.83 -25.67
CA GLY A 3 7.47 12.01 -24.83
C GLY A 3 7.90 12.17 -23.37
N LYS A 4 8.10 13.40 -22.91
CA LYS A 4 8.49 13.73 -21.53
C LYS A 4 7.42 13.18 -20.58
N SER A 5 7.69 12.01 -20.00
CA SER A 5 6.66 11.23 -19.32
C SER A 5 6.19 11.94 -18.04
N LEU A 6 4.91 12.24 -17.95
CA LEU A 6 4.30 13.14 -16.94
C LEU A 6 4.66 12.81 -15.46
N LEU A 7 4.70 11.53 -15.07
CA LEU A 7 5.13 11.05 -13.73
C LEU A 7 6.63 11.24 -13.40
N ALA A 8 7.45 11.74 -14.33
CA ALA A 8 8.83 12.14 -14.01
C ALA A 8 8.81 13.44 -13.19
N ARG A 9 7.74 14.24 -13.33
CA ARG A 9 7.53 15.47 -12.56
C ARG A 9 7.08 15.10 -11.13
N PRO A 10 7.77 15.58 -10.08
CA PRO A 10 7.43 15.25 -8.70
C PRO A 10 5.97 15.55 -8.33
N TRP A 11 5.46 16.73 -8.72
CA TRP A 11 4.08 17.13 -8.41
C TRP A 11 3.03 16.24 -9.09
N ALA A 12 3.27 15.82 -10.34
CA ALA A 12 2.33 14.98 -11.08
C ALA A 12 2.28 13.58 -10.47
N ARG A 13 3.43 13.07 -10.05
CA ARG A 13 3.54 11.80 -9.34
C ARG A 13 2.84 11.85 -7.98
N ALA A 14 3.07 12.92 -7.21
CA ALA A 14 2.39 13.15 -5.94
C ALA A 14 0.86 13.27 -6.09
N ALA A 15 0.39 13.95 -7.15
CA ALA A 15 -1.03 14.03 -7.47
C ALA A 15 -1.62 12.66 -7.79
N VAL A 16 -0.94 11.85 -8.62
CA VAL A 16 -1.36 10.47 -8.93
C VAL A 16 -1.36 9.60 -7.68
N ALA A 17 -0.34 9.68 -6.83
CA ALA A 17 -0.27 8.94 -5.57
C ALA A 17 -1.39 9.34 -4.60
N SER A 18 -1.69 10.64 -4.50
CA SER A 18 -2.79 11.16 -3.68
C SER A 18 -4.15 10.66 -4.17
N LEU A 19 -4.36 10.68 -5.50
CA LEU A 19 -5.58 10.15 -6.12
C LEU A 19 -5.72 8.65 -5.92
N ALA A 20 -4.63 7.89 -6.07
CA ALA A 20 -4.61 6.46 -5.81
C ALA A 20 -4.94 6.15 -4.34
N ALA A 21 -4.37 6.91 -3.39
CA ALA A 21 -4.66 6.76 -1.97
C ALA A 21 -6.12 7.12 -1.64
N LEU A 22 -6.69 8.15 -2.28
CA LEU A 22 -8.10 8.50 -2.14
C LEU A 22 -9.01 7.39 -2.68
N TYR A 23 -8.68 6.85 -3.85
CA TYR A 23 -9.40 5.73 -4.45
C TYR A 23 -9.38 4.50 -3.55
N ILE A 24 -8.22 4.15 -2.98
CA ILE A 24 -8.10 3.03 -2.04
C ILE A 24 -9.00 3.25 -0.82
N ARG A 25 -9.00 4.46 -0.23
CA ARG A 25 -9.88 4.80 0.89
C ARG A 25 -11.36 4.71 0.52
N LEU A 26 -11.73 5.17 -0.68
CA LEU A 26 -13.10 5.09 -1.18
C LEU A 26 -13.53 3.63 -1.29
N VAL A 27 -12.77 2.80 -2.00
CA VAL A 27 -13.06 1.37 -2.15
C VAL A 27 -13.16 0.68 -0.79
N TRP A 28 -12.25 1.00 0.14
CA TRP A 28 -12.33 0.49 1.51
C TRP A 28 -13.63 0.88 2.21
N ALA A 29 -14.00 2.16 2.17
CA ALA A 29 -15.17 2.69 2.85
C ALA A 29 -16.50 2.22 2.25
N THR A 30 -16.55 1.96 0.93
CA THR A 30 -17.77 1.55 0.23
C THR A 30 -17.92 0.03 0.12
N SER A 31 -16.95 -0.75 0.58
CA SER A 31 -16.97 -2.21 0.50
C SER A 31 -17.22 -2.85 1.87
N ARG A 32 -17.75 -4.07 1.86
CA ARG A 32 -17.83 -4.93 3.06
C ARG A 32 -16.66 -5.89 3.04
N TRP A 33 -15.94 -5.98 4.16
CA TRP A 33 -14.72 -6.76 4.27
C TRP A 33 -14.90 -7.93 5.24
N GLU A 34 -14.38 -9.09 4.84
CA GLU A 34 -14.28 -10.27 5.68
C GLU A 34 -12.81 -10.71 5.71
N VAL A 35 -12.28 -10.93 6.91
CA VAL A 35 -10.91 -11.46 7.09
C VAL A 35 -11.01 -12.93 7.45
N ARG A 36 -10.45 -13.80 6.59
CA ARG A 36 -10.39 -15.25 6.83
C ARG A 36 -8.97 -15.66 7.17
N GLY A 37 -8.80 -16.42 8.27
CA GLY A 37 -7.49 -16.97 8.66
C GLY A 37 -6.49 -15.95 9.22
N GLY A 38 -6.95 -14.80 9.73
CA GLY A 38 -6.10 -13.76 10.32
C GLY A 38 -5.50 -14.11 11.69
N GLU A 39 -6.01 -15.16 12.35
CA GLU A 39 -5.69 -15.54 13.73
C GLU A 39 -4.18 -15.65 14.01
N ARG A 40 -3.44 -16.31 13.12
CA ARG A 40 -1.99 -16.51 13.30
C ARG A 40 -1.21 -15.20 13.22
N ALA A 41 -1.57 -14.32 12.29
CA ALA A 41 -0.95 -13.02 12.15
C ALA A 41 -1.27 -12.14 13.37
N ALA A 42 -2.51 -12.21 13.88
CA ALA A 42 -2.92 -11.51 15.10
C ALA A 42 -2.17 -12.03 16.34
N ALA A 43 -1.96 -13.34 16.47
CA ALA A 43 -1.19 -13.93 17.58
C ALA A 43 0.28 -13.51 17.55
N LEU A 44 0.96 -13.65 16.39
CA LEU A 44 2.34 -13.19 16.21
C LEU A 44 2.48 -11.70 16.51
N HIS A 45 1.47 -10.93 16.16
CA HIS A 45 1.40 -9.52 16.43
C HIS A 45 1.27 -9.20 17.92
N ALA A 46 0.36 -9.88 18.63
CA ALA A 46 0.18 -9.73 20.07
C ALA A 46 1.43 -10.13 20.86
N GLU A 47 2.16 -11.14 20.38
CA GLU A 47 3.47 -11.56 20.91
C GLU A 47 4.62 -10.60 20.60
N GLY A 48 4.39 -9.53 19.82
CA GLY A 48 5.45 -8.59 19.42
C GLY A 48 6.46 -9.19 18.43
N ARG A 49 6.13 -10.30 17.77
CA ARG A 49 7.04 -10.99 16.86
C ARG A 49 6.98 -10.42 15.45
N ALA A 50 8.13 -10.32 14.80
CA ALA A 50 8.23 -9.95 13.40
C ALA A 50 7.83 -11.13 12.50
N PHE A 51 7.17 -10.83 11.38
CA PHE A 51 6.82 -11.81 10.35
C PHE A 51 6.74 -11.13 8.99
N ILE A 52 6.89 -11.92 7.93
CA ILE A 52 6.77 -11.46 6.54
C ILE A 52 5.33 -11.64 6.09
N VAL A 53 4.74 -10.59 5.50
CA VAL A 53 3.44 -10.68 4.85
C VAL A 53 3.64 -10.76 3.35
N CYS A 54 3.04 -11.78 2.74
CA CYS A 54 3.07 -11.99 1.30
C CYS A 54 1.69 -11.67 0.72
N PHE A 55 1.66 -11.00 -0.43
CA PHE A 55 0.43 -10.64 -1.12
C PHE A 55 0.45 -11.17 -2.55
N TRP A 56 -0.72 -11.56 -3.05
CA TRP A 56 -0.91 -11.84 -4.46
C TRP A 56 -1.02 -10.53 -5.24
N HIS A 57 -0.32 -10.43 -6.37
CA HIS A 57 -0.26 -9.22 -7.21
C HIS A 57 -1.65 -8.68 -7.56
N GLY A 58 -2.60 -9.54 -7.93
CA GLY A 58 -3.98 -9.15 -8.27
C GLY A 58 -4.80 -8.58 -7.09
N ARG A 59 -4.25 -8.53 -5.88
CA ARG A 59 -4.91 -8.04 -4.66
C ARG A 59 -4.09 -7.01 -3.89
N ILE A 60 -2.98 -6.52 -4.47
CA ILE A 60 -2.05 -5.62 -3.76
C ILE A 60 -2.66 -4.25 -3.45
N ILE A 61 -3.68 -3.82 -4.20
CA ILE A 61 -4.26 -2.47 -4.07
C ILE A 61 -4.88 -2.21 -2.69
N MET A 62 -5.37 -3.24 -2.00
CA MET A 62 -5.95 -3.15 -0.66
C MET A 62 -4.97 -3.51 0.46
N MET A 63 -3.72 -3.82 0.12
CA MET A 63 -2.66 -4.16 1.07
C MET A 63 -2.56 -3.17 2.25
N PRO A 64 -2.66 -1.83 2.06
CA PRO A 64 -2.52 -0.89 3.18
C PRO A 64 -3.51 -1.10 4.33
N HIS A 65 -4.72 -1.58 4.01
CA HIS A 65 -5.75 -1.86 5.00
C HIS A 65 -5.68 -3.27 5.58
N GLY A 66 -4.87 -4.15 4.97
CA GLY A 66 -4.58 -5.49 5.49
C GLY A 66 -3.53 -5.49 6.61
N TRP A 67 -2.81 -4.39 6.81
CA TRP A 67 -1.87 -4.24 7.91
C TRP A 67 -2.50 -3.51 9.10
N ALA A 68 -2.11 -3.92 10.30
CA ALA A 68 -2.60 -3.32 11.52
C ALA A 68 -2.00 -1.92 11.72
N ARG A 69 -2.88 -0.92 11.87
CA ARG A 69 -2.49 0.48 12.10
C ARG A 69 -1.66 0.62 13.37
N GLY A 70 -0.73 1.58 13.36
CA GLY A 70 0.06 1.94 14.54
C GLY A 70 1.26 1.02 14.81
N ARG A 71 1.59 0.12 13.87
CA ARG A 71 2.80 -0.70 13.97
C ARG A 71 3.70 -0.55 12.76
N PRO A 72 5.02 -0.55 12.98
CA PRO A 72 5.98 -0.40 11.91
C PRO A 72 5.83 -1.56 10.91
N ALA A 73 5.84 -1.19 9.63
CA ALA A 73 5.95 -2.13 8.52
C ALA A 73 6.88 -1.52 7.48
N SER A 74 7.72 -2.37 6.90
CA SER A 74 8.55 -2.01 5.76
C SER A 74 8.04 -2.77 4.54
N VAL A 75 7.89 -2.05 3.43
CA VAL A 75 7.45 -2.64 2.15
C VAL A 75 8.60 -2.58 1.16
N LEU A 76 8.86 -3.70 0.49
CA LEU A 76 9.85 -3.77 -0.57
C LEU A 76 9.20 -3.36 -1.88
N ILE A 77 9.66 -2.24 -2.46
CA ILE A 77 9.12 -1.67 -3.70
C ILE A 77 10.29 -1.37 -4.64
N SER A 78 10.11 -1.71 -5.92
CA SER A 78 11.10 -1.43 -6.97
C SER A 78 11.45 0.07 -7.02
N PRO A 79 12.73 0.43 -7.23
CA PRO A 79 13.15 1.83 -7.41
C PRO A 79 12.71 2.44 -8.75
N HIS A 80 12.10 1.63 -9.63
CA HIS A 80 11.63 2.08 -10.93
C HIS A 80 10.49 3.11 -10.78
N ARG A 81 10.23 3.87 -11.84
CA ARG A 81 9.38 5.08 -11.79
C ARG A 81 7.93 4.79 -11.39
N ASP A 82 7.40 3.64 -11.80
CA ASP A 82 6.12 3.08 -11.37
C ASP A 82 6.14 2.66 -9.90
N GLY A 83 7.18 1.96 -9.46
CA GLY A 83 7.40 1.62 -8.05
C GLY A 83 7.41 2.86 -7.15
N ARG A 84 7.98 3.98 -7.62
CA ARG A 84 7.95 5.24 -6.87
C ARG A 84 6.54 5.81 -6.67
N VAL A 85 5.63 5.65 -7.64
CA VAL A 85 4.22 6.03 -7.47
C VAL A 85 3.59 5.18 -6.37
N ILE A 86 3.86 3.88 -6.37
CA ILE A 86 3.35 2.94 -5.36
C ILE A 86 3.89 3.33 -3.98
N ALA A 87 5.20 3.57 -3.85
CA ALA A 87 5.82 3.99 -2.59
C ALA A 87 5.22 5.30 -2.05
N GLU A 88 5.06 6.32 -2.89
CA GLU A 88 4.41 7.58 -2.50
C GLU A 88 2.94 7.36 -2.11
N THR A 89 2.24 6.42 -2.76
CA THR A 89 0.87 6.03 -2.38
C THR A 89 0.83 5.36 -1.01
N MET A 90 1.76 4.46 -0.71
CA MET A 90 1.86 3.77 0.58
C MET A 90 2.18 4.73 1.74
N GLY A 91 2.96 5.78 1.48
CA GLY A 91 3.25 6.82 2.48
C GLY A 91 2.00 7.52 3.03
N HIS A 92 0.92 7.61 2.24
CA HIS A 92 -0.37 8.12 2.73
C HIS A 92 -1.05 7.22 3.78
N PHE A 93 -0.56 6.00 3.97
CA PHE A 93 -1.08 5.02 4.94
C PHE A 93 -0.11 4.74 6.09
N GLY A 94 1.03 5.45 6.16
CA GLY A 94 1.99 5.35 7.27
C GLY A 94 3.04 4.24 7.12
N PHE A 95 3.31 3.82 5.88
CA PHE A 95 4.46 2.97 5.53
C PHE A 95 5.66 3.81 5.10
#